data_AF-A0A931DI03-F1
#
_entry.id   AF-A0A931DI03-F1
#
_cell.length_a   1.000
_cell.length_b   1.000
_cell.length_c   1.000
_cell.angle_alpha   90.00
_cell.angle_beta   90.00
_cell.angle_gamma   90.00
#
_symmetry.space_group_name_H-M   'P 1'
#
loop_
_entity.id
_entity.type
_entity.pdbx_description
1 polymer ?
#
loop_
_entity_poly.entity_id
_entity_poly.type
_entity_poly.pdbx_seq_one_letter_code
_entity_poly.pdbx_strand_id
1 'polypeptide(L)'
;MAAVATVGAMENKRPAGGLTRVLADIAAERASQDDLWGVQEFPDGSGPAYADRAEAAKAECAAASSRGELTWRHILAEEFFEALAESDPGRLRAELVQTAAVAVKWVQSLDRRAGEVDVPAEKLVRDGIPQIIRKGGRNPDVRVAGNDEYTSLLRAKLEEEVGEYTGSGDPSELADILEVLHALAALHGLTAADLEHLREEKAHAHGGFRQRIVLRLPPPDAP
;
A
#
# COMPACT_ATOMS: atom_id res chain seq x y z
N MET A 1 -20.79 -28.67 31.25
CA MET A 1 -21.08 -28.47 29.81
C MET A 1 -20.67 -27.05 29.47
N ALA A 2 -19.57 -26.90 28.76
CA ALA A 2 -19.00 -25.60 28.39
C ALA A 2 -19.70 -25.07 27.14
N ALA A 3 -20.09 -23.79 27.19
CA ALA A 3 -20.62 -23.05 26.06
C ALA A 3 -19.47 -22.67 25.12
N VAL A 4 -19.58 -23.06 23.86
CA VAL A 4 -18.69 -22.66 22.77
C VAL A 4 -19.04 -21.23 22.39
N ALA A 5 -18.10 -20.31 22.57
CA ALA A 5 -18.20 -18.95 22.08
C ALA A 5 -17.91 -18.95 20.57
N THR A 6 -18.92 -18.57 19.78
CA THR A 6 -18.79 -18.30 18.36
C THR A 6 -17.95 -17.03 18.18
N VAL A 7 -16.77 -17.17 17.59
CA VAL A 7 -15.93 -16.05 17.13
C VAL A 7 -16.70 -15.34 16.01
N GLY A 8 -17.18 -14.13 16.29
CA GLY A 8 -17.71 -13.24 15.27
C GLY A 8 -16.58 -12.86 14.31
N ALA A 9 -16.78 -13.14 13.03
CA ALA A 9 -15.91 -12.65 11.97
C ALA A 9 -15.88 -11.11 12.04
N MET A 10 -14.71 -10.55 12.37
CA MET A 10 -14.46 -9.14 12.21
C MET A 10 -14.55 -8.83 10.71
N GLU A 11 -15.58 -8.08 10.33
CA GLU A 11 -15.75 -7.60 8.97
C GLU A 11 -14.66 -6.57 8.72
N ASN A 12 -13.52 -7.02 8.17
CA ASN A 12 -12.39 -6.17 7.84
C ASN A 12 -12.85 -5.11 6.85
N LYS A 13 -12.93 -3.88 7.34
CA LYS A 13 -13.37 -2.73 6.57
C LYS A 13 -12.40 -2.53 5.40
N ARG A 14 -12.90 -2.71 4.17
CA ARG A 14 -12.09 -2.67 2.94
C ARG A 14 -11.46 -1.28 2.77
N PRO A 15 -10.18 -1.19 2.34
CA PRO A 15 -9.49 0.10 2.19
C PRO A 15 -10.15 0.99 1.13
N ALA A 16 -10.08 2.31 1.34
CA ALA A 16 -10.60 3.31 0.43
C ALA A 16 -9.64 3.52 -0.77
N GLY A 17 -10.17 3.45 -2.00
CA GLY A 17 -9.43 3.67 -3.25
C GLY A 17 -8.92 2.38 -3.90
N GLY A 18 -9.03 2.32 -5.23
CA GLY A 18 -8.72 1.10 -5.99
C GLY A 18 -7.26 0.63 -5.88
N LEU A 19 -6.29 1.53 -5.66
CA LEU A 19 -4.89 1.13 -5.44
C LEU A 19 -4.65 0.62 -4.02
N THR A 20 -5.07 1.38 -3.02
CA THR A 20 -4.90 1.03 -1.60
C THR A 20 -5.53 -0.31 -1.28
N ARG A 21 -6.73 -0.58 -1.83
CA ARG A 21 -7.39 -1.88 -1.68
C ARG A 21 -6.55 -3.02 -2.22
N VAL A 22 -6.11 -2.93 -3.49
CA VAL A 22 -5.35 -4.00 -4.13
C VAL A 22 -4.01 -4.24 -3.43
N LEU A 23 -3.34 -3.18 -2.97
CA LEU A 23 -2.10 -3.33 -2.19
C LEU A 23 -2.33 -3.98 -0.83
N ALA A 24 -3.43 -3.66 -0.14
CA ALA A 24 -3.79 -4.33 1.11
C ALA A 24 -4.13 -5.82 0.90
N ASP A 25 -4.85 -6.15 -0.18
CA ASP A 25 -5.15 -7.54 -0.53
C ASP A 25 -3.85 -8.33 -0.80
N ILE A 26 -2.88 -7.74 -1.51
CA ILE A 26 -1.55 -8.33 -1.73
C ILE A 26 -0.79 -8.48 -0.40
N ALA A 27 -0.82 -7.48 0.47
CA ALA A 27 -0.15 -7.53 1.76
C ALA A 27 -0.74 -8.62 2.67
N ALA A 28 -2.07 -8.77 2.69
CA ALA A 28 -2.77 -9.80 3.44
C ALA A 28 -2.44 -11.20 2.91
N GLU A 29 -2.38 -11.38 1.59
CA GLU A 29 -1.93 -12.62 0.97
C GLU A 29 -0.50 -12.95 1.40
N ARG A 30 0.42 -11.98 1.36
CA ARG A 30 1.80 -12.18 1.81
C ARG A 30 1.92 -12.57 3.28
N ALA A 31 1.15 -11.94 4.16
CA ALA A 31 1.10 -12.31 5.58
C ALA A 31 0.62 -13.76 5.77
N SER A 32 -0.43 -14.17 5.06
CA SER A 32 -0.94 -15.55 5.08
C SER A 32 0.12 -16.56 4.62
N GLN A 33 0.85 -16.23 3.55
CA GLN A 33 1.94 -17.08 3.05
C GLN A 33 3.11 -17.19 4.04
N ASP A 34 3.45 -16.09 4.73
CA ASP A 34 4.47 -16.11 5.79
C ASP A 34 4.04 -16.94 7.00
N ASP A 35 2.76 -16.88 7.39
CA ASP A 35 2.21 -17.71 8.46
C ASP A 35 2.22 -19.21 8.09
N LEU A 36 1.97 -19.54 6.82
CA LEU A 36 1.92 -20.92 6.33
C LEU A 36 3.30 -21.54 6.08
N TRP A 37 4.24 -20.76 5.55
CA TRP A 37 5.49 -21.28 5.00
C TRP A 37 6.76 -20.63 5.57
N GLY A 38 6.62 -19.59 6.39
CA GLY A 38 7.73 -18.80 6.90
C GLY A 38 8.47 -18.03 5.80
N VAL A 39 9.61 -17.42 6.16
CA VAL A 39 10.50 -16.77 5.20
C VAL A 39 11.22 -17.84 4.38
N GLN A 40 11.03 -17.82 3.07
CA GLN A 40 11.68 -18.73 2.13
C GLN A 40 12.65 -17.98 1.22
N GLU A 41 13.82 -18.58 0.98
CA GLU A 41 14.80 -18.09 0.01
C GLU A 41 15.01 -19.15 -1.07
N PHE A 42 14.88 -18.74 -2.33
CA PHE A 42 15.10 -19.59 -3.50
C PHE A 42 16.09 -18.92 -4.47
N PRO A 43 16.87 -19.69 -5.24
CA PRO A 43 17.64 -19.14 -6.36
C PRO A 43 16.72 -18.45 -7.37
N ASP A 44 17.16 -17.33 -7.95
CA ASP A 44 16.35 -16.50 -8.85
C ASP A 44 15.82 -17.28 -10.06
N GLY A 45 16.62 -18.20 -10.60
CA GLY A 45 16.24 -19.00 -11.76
C GLY A 45 16.03 -18.18 -13.05
N SER A 46 16.47 -16.91 -13.06
CA SER A 46 16.46 -15.99 -14.20
C SER A 46 17.81 -15.97 -14.92
N GLY A 47 17.84 -15.39 -16.12
CA GLY A 47 19.05 -15.17 -16.89
C GLY A 47 18.87 -15.36 -18.40
N PRO A 48 19.97 -15.43 -19.17
CA PRO A 48 19.93 -15.30 -20.63
C PRO A 48 19.18 -16.41 -21.36
N ALA A 49 18.93 -17.55 -20.68
CA ALA A 49 18.15 -18.66 -21.22
C ALA A 49 16.69 -18.28 -21.55
N TYR A 50 16.19 -17.17 -21.01
CA TYR A 50 14.84 -16.67 -21.29
C TYR A 50 14.80 -15.56 -22.35
N ALA A 51 15.96 -15.14 -22.91
CA ALA A 51 16.03 -14.05 -23.88
C ALA A 51 15.12 -14.26 -25.10
N ASP A 52 15.11 -15.47 -25.67
CA ASP A 52 14.25 -15.80 -26.81
C ASP A 52 12.75 -15.68 -26.45
N ARG A 53 12.38 -15.99 -25.21
CA ARG A 53 10.99 -15.85 -24.72
C ARG A 53 10.62 -14.40 -24.48
N ALA A 54 11.55 -13.59 -23.95
CA ALA A 54 11.36 -12.16 -23.76
C ALA A 54 11.13 -11.46 -25.11
N GLU A 55 11.98 -11.73 -26.10
CA GLU A 55 11.82 -11.18 -27.45
C GLU A 55 10.52 -11.64 -28.13
N ALA A 56 10.14 -12.91 -27.94
CA ALA A 56 8.88 -13.41 -28.46
C ALA A 56 7.66 -12.73 -27.82
N ALA A 57 7.67 -12.53 -26.49
CA ALA A 57 6.59 -11.85 -25.77
C ALA A 57 6.47 -10.38 -26.17
N LYS A 58 7.60 -9.70 -26.31
CA LYS A 58 7.70 -8.32 -26.81
C LYS A 58 7.15 -8.18 -28.23
N ALA A 59 7.55 -9.07 -29.13
CA ALA A 59 7.04 -9.09 -30.50
C ALA A 59 5.53 -9.37 -30.54
N GLU A 60 5.03 -10.30 -29.71
CA GLU A 60 3.60 -10.59 -29.58
C GLU A 60 2.82 -9.36 -29.08
N CYS A 61 3.32 -8.69 -28.04
CA CYS A 61 2.71 -7.49 -27.48
C CYS A 61 2.66 -6.34 -28.49
N ALA A 62 3.78 -6.05 -29.18
CA ALA A 62 3.84 -5.05 -30.22
C ALA A 62 2.91 -5.36 -31.40
N ALA A 63 2.84 -6.63 -31.82
CA ALA A 63 1.95 -7.07 -32.88
C ALA A 63 0.47 -6.93 -32.48
N ALA A 64 0.10 -7.33 -31.25
CA ALA A 64 -1.26 -7.14 -30.74
C ALA A 64 -1.63 -5.65 -30.64
N SER A 65 -0.70 -4.81 -30.17
CA SER A 65 -0.86 -3.36 -30.11
C SER A 65 -1.14 -2.74 -31.49
N SER A 66 -0.34 -3.10 -32.50
CA SER A 66 -0.52 -2.57 -33.87
C SER A 66 -1.83 -3.00 -34.54
N ARG A 67 -2.42 -4.12 -34.13
CA ARG A 67 -3.74 -4.57 -34.59
C ARG A 67 -4.92 -4.03 -33.76
N GLY A 68 -4.65 -3.31 -32.66
CA GLY A 68 -5.70 -2.87 -31.73
C GLY A 68 -6.29 -4.00 -30.87
N GLU A 69 -5.58 -5.13 -30.77
CA GLU A 69 -5.98 -6.33 -30.03
C GLU A 69 -5.19 -6.50 -28.72
N LEU A 70 -4.59 -5.41 -28.21
CA LEU A 70 -3.78 -5.45 -27.01
C LEU A 70 -4.61 -5.92 -25.80
N THR A 71 -4.01 -6.79 -24.97
CA THR A 71 -4.67 -7.34 -23.78
C THR A 71 -3.73 -7.23 -22.60
N TRP A 72 -4.28 -7.31 -21.38
CA TRP A 72 -3.49 -7.35 -20.17
C TRP A 72 -2.53 -8.54 -20.11
N ARG A 73 -2.89 -9.69 -20.70
CA ARG A 73 -1.99 -10.85 -20.83
C ARG A 73 -0.75 -10.50 -21.63
N HIS A 74 -0.89 -9.77 -22.74
CA HIS A 74 0.24 -9.38 -23.59
C HIS A 74 1.24 -8.52 -22.80
N ILE A 75 0.74 -7.51 -22.09
CA ILE A 75 1.55 -6.58 -21.30
C ILE A 75 2.22 -7.31 -20.13
N LEU A 76 1.47 -8.10 -19.36
CA LEU A 76 2.02 -8.81 -18.21
C LEU A 76 3.06 -9.85 -18.62
N ALA A 77 2.83 -10.56 -19.73
CA ALA A 77 3.77 -11.57 -20.23
C ALA A 77 5.08 -10.94 -20.71
N GLU A 78 5.02 -9.79 -21.39
CA GLU A 78 6.22 -9.04 -21.81
C GLU A 78 7.10 -8.69 -20.60
N GLU A 79 6.55 -7.98 -19.61
CA GLU A 79 7.27 -7.58 -18.40
C GLU A 79 7.85 -8.79 -17.64
N PHE A 80 7.05 -9.86 -17.50
CA PHE A 80 7.47 -11.06 -16.79
C PHE A 80 8.64 -11.77 -17.49
N PHE A 81 8.60 -11.90 -18.81
CA PHE A 81 9.69 -12.55 -19.53
C PHE A 81 10.93 -11.65 -19.66
N GLU A 82 10.76 -10.32 -19.71
CA GLU A 82 11.89 -9.38 -19.57
C GLU A 82 12.56 -9.54 -18.20
N ALA A 83 11.79 -9.64 -17.11
CA ALA A 83 12.33 -9.94 -15.77
C ALA A 83 13.09 -11.28 -15.74
N LEU A 84 12.52 -12.36 -16.30
CA LEU A 84 13.17 -13.67 -16.34
C LEU A 84 14.46 -13.69 -17.17
N ALA A 85 14.62 -12.79 -18.15
CA ALA A 85 15.83 -12.71 -18.96
C ALA A 85 16.98 -11.97 -18.23
N GLU A 86 16.70 -11.27 -17.14
CA GLU A 86 17.68 -10.47 -16.40
C GLU A 86 18.50 -11.33 -15.43
N SER A 87 19.82 -11.07 -15.41
CA SER A 87 20.81 -11.78 -14.58
C SER A 87 21.38 -10.90 -13.47
N ASP A 88 21.31 -9.58 -13.61
CA ASP A 88 21.76 -8.64 -12.59
C ASP A 88 20.68 -8.48 -11.51
N PRO A 89 20.99 -8.72 -10.22
CA PRO A 89 19.99 -8.68 -9.15
C PRO A 89 19.29 -7.32 -9.00
N GLY A 90 20.02 -6.22 -9.23
CA GLY A 90 19.47 -4.87 -9.11
C GLY A 90 18.43 -4.57 -10.20
N ARG A 91 18.76 -4.94 -11.44
CA ARG A 91 17.83 -4.84 -12.57
C ARG A 91 16.69 -5.84 -12.47
N LEU A 92 16.95 -7.08 -12.07
CA LEU A 92 15.92 -8.09 -11.84
C LEU A 92 14.87 -7.59 -10.84
N ARG A 93 15.31 -6.99 -9.72
CA ARG A 93 14.40 -6.37 -8.76
C ARG A 93 13.54 -5.29 -9.42
N ALA A 94 14.13 -4.43 -10.26
CA ALA A 94 13.37 -3.40 -10.96
C ALA A 94 12.30 -4.02 -11.87
N GLU A 95 12.66 -5.00 -12.69
CA GLU A 95 11.72 -5.67 -13.61
C GLU A 95 10.61 -6.45 -12.88
N LEU A 96 10.92 -7.09 -11.75
CA LEU A 96 9.91 -7.72 -10.89
C LEU A 96 8.91 -6.69 -10.33
N VAL A 97 9.38 -5.49 -9.99
CA VAL A 97 8.49 -4.39 -9.56
C VAL A 97 7.61 -3.93 -10.74
N GLN A 98 8.14 -3.83 -11.96
CA GLN A 98 7.34 -3.50 -13.15
C GLN A 98 6.26 -4.55 -13.42
N THR A 99 6.64 -5.83 -13.35
CA THR A 99 5.72 -6.97 -13.47
C THR A 99 4.58 -6.89 -12.44
N ALA A 100 4.92 -6.66 -11.16
CA ALA A 100 3.94 -6.52 -10.10
C ALA A 100 3.01 -5.31 -10.34
N ALA A 101 3.55 -4.18 -10.81
CA ALA A 101 2.76 -3.00 -11.13
C ALA A 101 1.75 -3.26 -12.25
N VAL A 102 2.09 -4.04 -13.28
CA VAL A 102 1.15 -4.44 -14.34
C VAL A 102 0.07 -5.38 -13.81
N ALA A 103 0.43 -6.33 -12.94
CA ALA A 103 -0.55 -7.20 -12.29
C ALA A 103 -1.56 -6.38 -11.46
N VAL A 104 -1.08 -5.43 -10.64
CA VAL A 104 -1.93 -4.50 -9.87
C VAL A 104 -2.86 -3.71 -10.80
N LYS A 105 -2.34 -3.12 -11.89
CA LYS A 105 -3.17 -2.39 -12.87
C LYS A 105 -4.26 -3.27 -13.48
N TRP A 106 -3.96 -4.55 -13.73
CA TRP A 106 -4.94 -5.49 -14.26
C TRP A 106 -6.02 -5.82 -13.23
N VAL A 107 -5.66 -6.08 -11.96
CA VAL A 107 -6.64 -6.28 -10.86
C VAL A 107 -7.55 -5.07 -10.73
N GLN A 108 -7.00 -3.85 -10.68
CA GLN A 108 -7.81 -2.62 -10.65
C GLN A 108 -8.73 -2.51 -11.88
N SER A 109 -8.28 -2.97 -13.05
CA SER A 109 -9.13 -3.00 -14.24
C SER A 109 -10.24 -4.05 -14.14
N LEU A 110 -10.04 -5.16 -13.44
CA LEU A 110 -11.09 -6.15 -13.16
C LEU A 110 -12.11 -5.57 -12.19
N ASP A 111 -11.67 -4.96 -11.10
CA ASP A 111 -12.53 -4.33 -10.12
C ASP A 111 -13.44 -3.28 -10.78
N ARG A 112 -12.86 -2.39 -11.59
CA ARG A 112 -13.64 -1.42 -12.39
C ARG A 112 -14.64 -2.08 -13.33
N ARG A 113 -14.32 -3.21 -13.96
CA ARG A 113 -15.26 -3.92 -14.86
C ARG A 113 -16.38 -4.62 -14.10
N ALA A 114 -16.11 -5.11 -12.89
CA ALA A 114 -17.05 -5.84 -12.06
C ALA A 114 -18.12 -4.94 -11.43
N GLY A 115 -18.11 -3.63 -11.72
CA GLY A 115 -18.94 -2.68 -10.98
C GLY A 115 -18.42 -2.40 -9.57
N GLU A 116 -17.27 -3.00 -9.19
CA GLU A 116 -16.41 -2.51 -8.12
C GLU A 116 -15.59 -1.31 -8.62
N VAL A 117 -16.22 -0.48 -9.46
CA VAL A 117 -15.73 0.84 -9.84
C VAL A 117 -15.67 1.64 -8.56
N ASP A 118 -14.49 2.16 -8.25
CA ASP A 118 -14.25 3.56 -7.92
C ASP A 118 -15.49 4.31 -7.41
N VAL A 119 -16.14 3.75 -6.37
CA VAL A 119 -16.93 4.54 -5.43
C VAL A 119 -15.93 5.58 -5.02
N PRO A 120 -16.20 6.89 -5.20
CA PRO A 120 -15.26 7.93 -4.80
C PRO A 120 -14.76 7.50 -3.44
N ALA A 121 -13.48 7.14 -3.36
CA ALA A 121 -12.93 6.51 -2.18
C ALA A 121 -13.43 7.36 -1.03
N GLU A 122 -14.25 6.82 -0.14
CA GLU A 122 -14.82 7.65 0.92
C GLU A 122 -13.63 8.03 1.80
N LYS A 123 -13.10 9.23 1.53
CA LYS A 123 -11.93 9.75 2.21
C LYS A 123 -12.42 10.44 3.45
N LEU A 124 -11.74 10.16 4.55
CA LEU A 124 -11.84 11.03 5.70
C LEU A 124 -11.25 12.40 5.30
N VAL A 125 -12.04 13.45 5.42
CA VAL A 125 -11.62 14.81 5.13
C VAL A 125 -11.75 15.65 6.39
N ARG A 126 -10.97 16.75 6.47
CA ARG A 126 -11.13 17.74 7.54
C ARG A 126 -12.55 18.35 7.46
N ASP A 127 -13.11 18.68 8.62
CA ASP A 127 -14.50 19.14 8.77
C ASP A 127 -14.87 20.36 7.91
N GLY A 128 -13.88 21.19 7.53
CA GLY A 128 -14.06 22.39 6.70
C GLY A 128 -14.03 22.13 5.18
N ILE A 129 -13.56 20.97 4.73
CA ILE A 129 -13.42 20.64 3.30
C ILE A 129 -14.77 20.65 2.58
N PRO A 130 -15.86 20.07 3.12
CA PRO A 130 -17.15 20.12 2.45
C PRO A 130 -17.63 21.55 2.15
N GLN A 131 -17.41 22.50 3.07
CA GLN A 131 -17.81 23.89 2.90
C GLN A 131 -16.94 24.61 1.89
N ILE A 132 -15.63 24.31 1.84
CA ILE A 132 -14.72 24.84 0.81
C ILE A 132 -15.17 24.37 -0.58
N ILE A 133 -15.50 23.09 -0.74
CA ILE A 133 -16.00 22.53 -2.01
C ILE A 133 -17.31 23.20 -2.45
N ARG A 134 -18.25 23.40 -1.50
CA ARG A 134 -19.51 24.13 -1.74
C ARG A 134 -19.31 25.56 -2.19
N LYS A 135 -18.38 26.29 -1.56
CA LYS A 135 -18.02 27.66 -1.98
C LYS A 135 -17.42 27.70 -3.38
N GLY A 136 -16.75 26.63 -3.81
CA GLY A 136 -16.25 26.45 -5.17
C GLY A 136 -17.31 26.02 -6.20
N GLY A 137 -18.60 26.03 -5.86
CA GLY A 137 -19.70 25.71 -6.78
C GLY A 137 -19.96 24.22 -7.01
N ARG A 138 -19.32 23.34 -6.24
CA ARG A 138 -19.53 21.87 -6.29
C ARG A 138 -20.34 21.41 -5.08
N ASN A 139 -21.11 20.32 -5.20
CA ASN A 139 -21.88 19.80 -4.07
C ASN A 139 -21.35 18.41 -3.65
N PRO A 140 -20.53 18.30 -2.58
CA PRO A 140 -20.01 17.02 -2.13
C PRO A 140 -21.09 16.24 -1.36
N ASP A 141 -21.16 14.94 -1.61
CA ASP A 141 -21.88 14.00 -0.74
C ASP A 141 -21.05 13.75 0.52
N VAL A 142 -21.69 13.79 1.69
CA VAL A 142 -20.99 13.67 2.99
C VAL A 142 -21.81 12.85 3.95
N ARG A 143 -21.12 12.02 4.73
CA ARG A 143 -21.67 11.30 5.88
C ARG A 143 -20.67 11.31 7.02
N VAL A 144 -21.17 11.03 8.22
CA VAL A 144 -20.33 10.88 9.42
C VAL A 144 -19.99 9.40 9.59
N ALA A 145 -18.73 9.10 9.89
CA ALA A 145 -18.28 7.74 10.15
C ALA A 145 -18.74 7.26 11.55
N GLY A 146 -19.03 5.95 11.68
CA GLY A 146 -19.21 5.32 12.99
C GLY A 146 -17.90 5.22 13.79
N ASN A 147 -17.94 4.80 15.06
CA ASN A 147 -16.74 4.77 15.92
C ASN A 147 -15.64 3.82 15.42
N ASP A 148 -15.97 2.54 15.22
CA ASP A 148 -15.02 1.54 14.71
C ASP A 148 -14.53 1.92 13.31
N GLU A 149 -15.48 2.43 12.53
CA GLU A 149 -15.30 2.90 11.18
C GLU A 149 -14.27 4.03 11.08
N TYR A 150 -14.39 5.01 11.98
CA TYR A 150 -13.54 6.19 12.07
C TYR A 150 -12.09 5.81 12.40
N THR A 151 -11.89 4.80 13.25
CA THR A 151 -10.57 4.27 13.58
C THR A 151 -9.87 3.72 12.34
N SER A 152 -10.56 2.91 11.54
CA SER A 152 -10.00 2.38 10.28
C SER A 152 -9.72 3.50 9.28
N LEU A 153 -10.61 4.49 9.18
CA LEU A 153 -10.43 5.62 8.28
C LEU A 153 -9.24 6.51 8.66
N LEU A 154 -8.99 6.74 9.94
CA LEU A 154 -7.81 7.47 10.40
C LEU A 154 -6.50 6.74 10.10
N ARG A 155 -6.47 5.41 10.23
CA ARG A 155 -5.28 4.61 9.88
C ARG A 155 -5.00 4.67 8.38
N ALA A 156 -6.03 4.50 7.56
CA ALA A 156 -5.90 4.67 6.11
C ALA A 156 -5.47 6.09 5.74
N LYS A 157 -5.97 7.11 6.46
CA LYS A 157 -5.58 8.50 6.27
C LYS A 157 -4.09 8.70 6.61
N LEU A 158 -3.59 8.12 7.70
CA LEU A 158 -2.17 8.19 8.06
C LEU A 158 -1.27 7.61 6.95
N GLU A 159 -1.67 6.47 6.37
CA GLU A 159 -0.95 5.84 5.27
C GLU A 159 -0.97 6.71 4.00
N GLU A 160 -2.11 7.34 3.68
CA GLU A 160 -2.25 8.31 2.58
C GLU A 160 -1.26 9.48 2.76
N GLU A 161 -1.31 10.18 3.89
CA GLU A 161 -0.48 11.39 4.12
C GLU A 161 1.02 11.06 4.20
N VAL A 162 1.40 9.94 4.82
CA VAL A 162 2.80 9.47 4.82
C VAL A 162 3.27 9.12 3.41
N GLY A 163 2.39 8.52 2.60
CA GLY A 163 2.64 8.26 1.19
C GLY A 163 2.85 9.55 0.40
N GLU A 164 2.00 10.55 0.60
CA GLU A 164 2.10 11.87 -0.04
C GLU A 164 3.40 12.58 0.35
N TYR A 165 3.75 12.63 1.64
CA TYR A 165 5.04 13.18 2.10
C TYR A 165 6.24 12.46 1.50
N THR A 166 6.22 11.12 1.48
CA THR A 166 7.33 10.32 0.94
C THR A 166 7.49 10.52 -0.56
N GLY A 167 6.38 10.73 -1.29
CA GLY A 167 6.37 10.94 -2.73
C GLY A 167 6.73 12.36 -3.15
N SER A 168 6.29 13.39 -2.42
CA SER A 168 6.46 14.80 -2.77
C SER A 168 7.61 15.50 -2.03
N GLY A 169 7.88 15.08 -0.80
CA GLY A 169 8.77 15.78 0.13
C GLY A 169 8.21 17.12 0.64
N ASP A 170 6.93 17.44 0.38
CA ASP A 170 6.32 18.72 0.76
C ASP A 170 6.09 18.76 2.29
N PRO A 171 6.65 19.77 3.01
CA PRO A 171 6.40 19.96 4.43
C PRO A 171 4.92 20.19 4.80
N SER A 172 4.06 20.58 3.86
CA SER A 172 2.61 20.71 4.12
C SER A 172 2.00 19.38 4.56
N GLU A 173 2.44 18.27 3.96
CA GLU A 173 1.98 16.91 4.29
C GLU A 173 2.37 16.50 5.71
N LEU A 174 3.46 17.04 6.27
CA LEU A 174 3.81 16.80 7.68
C LEU A 174 2.76 17.38 8.64
N ALA A 175 2.10 18.48 8.27
CA ALA A 175 1.03 19.06 9.07
C ALA A 175 -0.24 18.19 9.00
N ASP A 176 -0.52 17.57 7.86
CA ASP A 176 -1.63 16.62 7.72
C ASP A 176 -1.34 15.31 8.47
N ILE A 177 -0.11 14.80 8.42
CA ILE A 177 0.35 13.68 9.27
C ILE A 177 0.15 14.01 10.76
N LEU A 178 0.56 15.20 11.20
CA LEU A 178 0.43 15.63 12.60
C LEU A 178 -1.04 15.69 13.05
N GLU A 179 -1.93 16.19 12.19
CA GLU A 179 -3.38 16.19 12.48
C GLU A 179 -3.91 14.78 12.70
N VAL A 180 -3.54 13.84 11.82
CA VAL A 180 -3.98 12.44 11.92
C VAL A 180 -3.44 11.79 13.20
N LEU A 181 -2.19 12.08 13.59
CA LEU A 181 -1.60 11.59 14.84
C LEU A 181 -2.36 12.10 16.07
N HIS A 182 -2.77 13.37 16.10
CA HIS A 182 -3.59 13.90 17.20
C HIS A 182 -4.96 13.23 17.27
N ALA A 183 -5.61 13.01 16.13
CA ALA A 183 -6.91 12.32 16.08
C ALA A 183 -6.79 10.86 16.55
N LEU A 184 -5.73 10.15 16.15
CA LEU A 184 -5.43 8.80 16.63
C LEU A 184 -5.12 8.78 18.14
N ALA A 185 -4.36 9.75 18.65
CA ALA A 185 -4.06 9.87 20.07
C ALA A 185 -5.34 10.07 20.90
N ALA A 186 -6.29 10.87 20.39
CA ALA A 186 -7.58 11.08 21.04
C ALA A 186 -8.41 9.78 21.15
N LEU A 187 -8.29 8.85 20.19
CA LEU A 187 -8.90 7.51 20.31
C LEU A 187 -8.33 6.68 21.47
N HIS A 188 -7.08 6.98 21.87
CA HIS A 188 -6.43 6.40 23.04
C HIS A 188 -6.65 7.22 24.33
N GLY A 189 -7.50 8.25 24.29
CA GLY A 189 -7.74 9.13 25.42
C GLY A 189 -6.59 10.09 25.73
N LEU A 190 -5.68 10.31 24.78
CA LEU A 190 -4.53 11.19 24.92
C LEU A 190 -4.78 12.54 24.26
N THR A 191 -4.37 13.61 24.92
CA THR A 191 -4.29 14.94 24.31
C THR A 191 -3.00 15.10 23.50
N ALA A 192 -2.91 16.17 22.70
CA ALA A 192 -1.66 16.53 22.03
C ALA A 192 -0.50 16.75 23.02
N ALA A 193 -0.79 17.32 24.20
CA ALA A 193 0.21 17.52 25.25
C ALA A 193 0.67 16.19 25.85
N ASP A 194 -0.24 15.23 26.05
CA ASP A 194 0.12 13.90 26.54
C ASP A 194 0.99 13.14 25.53
N LEU A 195 0.65 13.24 24.24
CA LEU A 195 1.44 12.63 23.17
C LEU A 195 2.85 13.24 23.09
N GLU A 196 2.96 14.56 23.22
CA GLU A 196 4.24 15.25 23.26
C GLU A 196 5.06 14.85 24.49
N HIS A 197 4.42 14.72 25.66
CA HIS A 197 5.08 14.23 26.86
C HIS A 197 5.66 12.82 26.66
N LEU A 198 4.87 11.89 26.09
CA LEU A 198 5.36 10.54 25.75
C LEU A 198 6.53 10.57 24.77
N ARG A 199 6.54 11.49 23.81
CA ARG A 199 7.66 11.70 22.87
C ARG A 199 8.90 12.22 23.61
N GLU A 200 8.74 13.16 24.54
CA GLU A 200 9.81 13.71 25.36
C GLU A 200 10.44 12.68 26.29
N GLU A 201 9.63 11.86 26.97
CA GLU A 201 10.09 10.76 27.81
C GLU A 201 10.96 9.77 27.02
N LYS A 202 10.50 9.37 25.83
CA LYS A 202 11.29 8.52 24.91
C LYS A 202 12.56 9.20 24.44
N ALA A 203 12.50 10.51 24.14
CA ALA A 203 13.68 11.27 23.73
C ALA A 203 14.71 11.42 24.84
N HIS A 204 14.27 11.51 26.10
CA HIS A 204 15.15 11.52 27.27
C HIS A 204 15.77 10.14 27.51
N ALA A 205 14.97 9.06 27.39
CA ALA A 205 15.43 7.70 27.61
C ALA A 205 16.36 7.17 26.50
N HIS A 206 16.05 7.46 25.24
CA HIS A 206 16.67 6.84 24.06
C HIS A 206 17.38 7.83 23.13
N GLY A 207 17.35 9.14 23.43
CA GLY A 207 17.79 10.17 22.51
C GLY A 207 16.80 10.41 21.36
N GLY A 208 17.21 11.25 20.42
CA GLY A 208 16.43 11.53 19.20
C GLY A 208 17.27 11.35 17.94
N PHE A 209 16.67 11.56 16.77
CA PHE A 209 17.32 11.31 15.47
C PHE A 209 18.41 12.33 15.05
N ARG A 210 18.84 13.24 15.95
CA ARG A 210 19.80 14.31 15.65
C ARG A 210 21.19 13.79 15.24
N GLN A 211 21.59 12.64 15.77
CA GLN A 211 22.90 12.03 15.48
C GLN A 211 22.92 11.21 14.18
N ARG A 212 21.76 11.01 13.51
CA ARG A 212 21.65 10.26 12.24
C ARG A 212 22.24 8.85 12.28
N ILE A 213 22.09 8.18 13.42
CA ILE A 213 22.62 6.82 13.63
C ILE A 213 21.75 5.81 12.88
N VAL A 214 22.38 4.92 12.12
CA VAL A 214 21.76 3.76 11.46
C VAL A 214 22.35 2.49 12.07
N LEU A 215 21.51 1.63 12.63
CA LEU A 215 21.92 0.36 13.24
C LEU A 215 21.95 -0.75 12.18
N ARG A 216 23.05 -1.51 12.14
CA ARG A 216 23.15 -2.78 11.40
C ARG A 216 23.47 -3.89 12.39
N LEU A 217 22.55 -4.85 12.52
CA LEU A 217 22.79 -6.06 13.29
C LEU A 217 23.38 -7.12 12.35
N PRO A 218 24.38 -7.91 12.80
CA PRO A 218 24.79 -9.10 12.06
C PRO A 218 23.62 -10.09 12.01
N PRO A 219 23.55 -10.97 10.98
CA PRO A 219 22.62 -12.09 11.01
C PRO A 219 22.87 -12.90 12.28
N PRO A 220 21.82 -13.47 12.92
CA PRO A 220 22.00 -14.31 14.09
C PRO A 220 23.00 -15.43 13.75
N ASP A 221 23.94 -15.70 14.66
CA ASP A 221 24.94 -16.75 14.48
C ASP A 221 24.21 -18.05 14.06
N ALA A 222 24.54 -18.56 12.87
CA ALA A 222 24.05 -19.85 12.44
C ALA A 222 24.62 -20.93 13.38
N PRO A 223 23.79 -21.87 13.87
CA PRO A 223 24.24 -22.92 14.79
C PRO A 223 25.34 -23.81 14.21
#